data_AF-D3AFQ1-F1
#
_entry.id   AF-D3AFQ1-F1
#
_cell.length_a   1.000
_cell.length_b   1.000
_cell.length_c   1.000
_cell.angle_alpha   90.00
_cell.angle_beta   90.00
_cell.angle_gamma   90.00
#
_symmetry.space_group_name_H-M   'P 1'
#
loop_
_entity.id
_entity.type
_entity.pdbx_description
1 polymer ?
#
loop_
_entity_poly.entity_id
_entity_poly.type
_entity_poly.pdbx_seq_one_letter_code
_entity_poly.pdbx_strand_id
1 'polypeptide(L)'
;GLLGSNKATEETIKLFPRDCQPFVDRVHQMMMERTGKHVEVMIYGDGAFKDPVGKIWELADPVVSPAYTDGLEGQPNELKLKYLADNDFADLSGEELKKAISERIRTKDDNLVGDMASQGTTPRRLTDLIGSLCDLTSGSGDKGTPIIFIQGYFDNYTK
;
A
#
# COMPACT_ATOMS: atom_id res chain seq x y z
N GLY A 1 -22.86 -1.02 1.42
CA GLY A 1 -22.25 -2.34 1.66
C GLY A 1 -22.96 -3.51 1.01
N LEU A 2 -24.01 -3.32 0.18
CA LEU A 2 -24.48 -4.43 -0.68
C LEU A 2 -23.45 -4.71 -1.78
N LEU A 3 -22.90 -3.66 -2.39
CA LEU A 3 -21.63 -3.67 -3.13
C LEU A 3 -20.52 -4.07 -2.14
N GLY A 4 -19.75 -5.12 -2.46
CA GLY A 4 -18.78 -5.78 -1.57
C GLY A 4 -19.36 -6.86 -0.63
N SER A 5 -20.67 -7.16 -0.71
CA SER A 5 -21.21 -8.34 -0.01
C SER A 5 -20.96 -9.60 -0.82
N ASN A 6 -20.56 -10.67 -0.15
CA ASN A 6 -20.41 -11.99 -0.78
C ASN A 6 -21.58 -12.91 -0.43
N LYS A 7 -21.94 -13.80 -1.35
CA LYS A 7 -22.88 -14.88 -1.06
C LYS A 7 -22.23 -15.83 -0.04
N ALA A 8 -22.83 -15.98 1.14
CA ALA A 8 -22.31 -16.87 2.17
C ALA A 8 -22.99 -18.25 2.11
N THR A 9 -24.30 -18.26 1.89
CA THR A 9 -25.10 -19.46 1.60
C THR A 9 -26.17 -19.14 0.54
N GLU A 10 -26.99 -20.11 0.17
CA GLU A 10 -28.15 -19.88 -0.73
C GLU A 10 -29.12 -18.82 -0.22
N GLU A 11 -29.21 -18.64 1.10
CA GLU A 11 -30.20 -17.75 1.73
C GLU A 11 -29.55 -16.59 2.52
N THR A 12 -28.21 -16.57 2.63
CA THR A 12 -27.51 -15.57 3.43
C THR A 12 -26.38 -14.88 2.67
N ILE A 13 -26.19 -13.60 2.98
CA ILE A 13 -25.14 -12.76 2.43
C ILE A 13 -24.20 -12.31 3.57
N LYS A 14 -22.90 -12.35 3.29
CA LYS A 14 -21.89 -11.73 4.14
C LYS A 14 -21.79 -10.26 3.75
N LEU A 15 -22.26 -9.38 4.62
CA LEU A 15 -22.27 -7.95 4.37
C LEU A 15 -20.86 -7.35 4.37
N PHE A 16 -20.65 -6.36 3.51
CA PHE A 16 -19.45 -5.50 3.59
C PHE A 16 -19.41 -4.79 4.96
N PRO A 17 -18.27 -4.74 5.64
CA PRO A 17 -18.18 -4.23 7.00
C PRO A 17 -18.38 -2.71 7.05
N ARG A 18 -18.93 -2.20 8.16
CA ARG A 18 -19.33 -0.77 8.32
C ARG A 18 -18.56 -0.02 9.41
N ASP A 19 -18.34 -0.66 10.55
CA ASP A 19 -17.67 -0.07 11.72
C ASP A 19 -16.32 -0.72 11.92
N CYS A 20 -15.41 -0.44 11.00
CA CYS A 20 -14.14 -1.13 10.85
C CYS A 20 -13.02 -0.50 11.69
N GLN A 21 -13.10 0.80 11.99
CA GLN A 21 -12.04 1.53 12.69
C GLN A 21 -11.75 0.96 14.09
N PRO A 22 -12.77 0.69 14.94
CA PRO A 22 -12.52 0.12 16.26
C PRO A 22 -11.83 -1.24 16.20
N PHE A 23 -11.94 -1.99 15.09
CA PHE A 23 -11.25 -3.26 14.93
C PHE A 23 -9.75 -3.05 14.68
N VAL A 24 -9.37 -2.22 13.71
CA VAL A 24 -7.94 -2.00 13.39
C VAL A 24 -7.20 -1.36 14.56
N ASP A 25 -7.83 -0.40 15.25
CA ASP A 25 -7.25 0.25 16.43
C ASP A 25 -7.00 -0.75 17.56
N ARG A 26 -7.97 -1.65 17.82
CA ARG A 26 -7.80 -2.70 18.84
C ARG A 26 -6.68 -3.65 18.49
N VAL A 27 -6.56 -4.08 17.24
CA VAL A 27 -5.48 -4.98 16.82
C VAL A 27 -4.13 -4.29 16.97
N HIS A 28 -4.01 -3.03 16.57
CA HIS A 28 -2.80 -2.23 16.76
C HIS A 28 -2.40 -2.14 18.24
N GLN A 29 -3.34 -1.81 19.12
CA GLN A 29 -3.08 -1.77 20.57
C GLN A 29 -2.68 -3.15 21.11
N MET A 30 -3.35 -4.22 20.71
CA MET A 30 -2.99 -5.58 21.12
C MET A 30 -1.58 -5.98 20.68
N MET A 31 -1.14 -5.56 19.48
CA MET A 31 0.22 -5.81 19.00
C MET A 31 1.24 -5.07 19.86
N MET A 32 0.98 -3.79 20.18
CA MET A 32 1.82 -3.00 21.07
C MET A 32 1.92 -3.64 22.47
N GLU A 33 0.78 -3.98 23.08
CA GLU A 33 0.73 -4.56 24.44
C GLU A 33 1.45 -5.91 24.54
N ARG A 34 1.28 -6.77 23.52
CA ARG A 34 1.79 -8.15 23.55
C ARG A 34 3.23 -8.27 23.09
N THR A 35 3.69 -7.37 22.22
CA THR A 35 4.99 -7.50 21.55
C THR A 35 5.91 -6.30 21.75
N GLY A 36 5.39 -5.17 22.23
CA GLY A 36 6.12 -3.90 22.29
C GLY A 36 6.45 -3.31 20.92
N LYS A 37 5.83 -3.80 19.84
CA LYS A 37 6.07 -3.33 18.47
C LYS A 37 4.93 -2.45 18.00
N HIS A 38 5.28 -1.33 17.36
CA HIS A 38 4.35 -0.51 16.61
C HIS A 38 4.07 -1.19 15.27
N VAL A 39 2.84 -1.64 15.05
CA VAL A 39 2.44 -2.34 13.83
C VAL A 39 1.20 -1.66 13.26
N GLU A 40 1.30 -1.15 12.05
CA GLU A 40 0.13 -0.63 11.35
C GLU A 40 -0.80 -1.76 10.92
N VAL A 41 -2.11 -1.51 10.95
CA VAL A 41 -3.15 -2.50 10.65
C VAL A 41 -4.12 -1.92 9.64
N MET A 42 -4.48 -2.72 8.64
CA MET A 42 -5.56 -2.38 7.71
C MET A 42 -6.45 -3.59 7.44
N ILE A 43 -7.73 -3.32 7.21
CA ILE A 43 -8.61 -4.26 6.51
C ILE A 43 -8.41 -3.98 5.01
N TYR A 44 -8.20 -5.01 4.21
CA TYR A 44 -8.05 -4.89 2.77
C TYR A 44 -9.12 -5.69 2.04
N GLY A 45 -9.36 -5.32 0.78
CA GLY A 45 -10.21 -6.00 -0.17
C GLY A 45 -9.73 -5.74 -1.60
N ASP A 46 -10.43 -6.31 -2.56
CA ASP A 46 -10.03 -6.38 -3.96
C ASP A 46 -10.10 -4.99 -4.64
N GLY A 47 -10.91 -4.10 -4.06
CA GLY A 47 -11.20 -2.78 -4.61
C GLY A 47 -12.01 -2.85 -5.91
N ALA A 48 -12.04 -1.72 -6.62
CA ALA A 48 -12.68 -1.62 -7.92
C ALA A 48 -11.61 -1.40 -8.99
N PHE A 49 -11.59 -2.26 -10.03
CA PHE A 49 -10.67 -2.07 -11.15
C PHE A 49 -11.37 -2.26 -12.49
N LYS A 50 -10.80 -1.64 -13.53
CA LYS A 50 -11.26 -1.84 -14.91
C LYS A 50 -10.36 -2.86 -15.57
N ASP A 51 -10.91 -4.01 -15.93
CA ASP A 51 -10.16 -5.01 -16.70
C ASP A 51 -9.75 -4.41 -18.05
N PRO A 52 -8.44 -4.32 -18.35
CA PRO A 52 -7.97 -3.78 -19.62
C PRO A 52 -8.32 -4.66 -20.82
N VAL A 53 -8.59 -5.96 -20.64
CA VAL A 53 -8.91 -6.89 -21.73
C VAL A 53 -10.41 -6.90 -21.99
N GLY A 54 -11.22 -7.23 -20.98
CA GLY A 54 -12.67 -7.32 -21.07
C GLY A 54 -13.39 -5.96 -21.07
N LYS A 55 -12.68 -4.87 -20.72
CA LYS A 55 -13.22 -3.50 -20.59
C LYS A 55 -14.37 -3.35 -19.60
N ILE A 56 -14.60 -4.37 -18.77
CA ILE A 56 -15.59 -4.37 -17.70
C ILE A 56 -15.00 -3.74 -16.44
N TRP A 57 -15.86 -3.11 -15.66
CA TRP A 57 -15.53 -2.70 -14.31
C TRP A 57 -15.81 -3.87 -13.38
N GLU A 58 -14.76 -4.41 -12.79
CA GLU A 58 -14.86 -5.32 -11.65
C GLU A 58 -15.00 -4.46 -10.41
N LEU A 59 -16.24 -4.24 -10.01
CA LEU A 59 -16.61 -3.50 -8.80
C LEU A 59 -16.73 -4.49 -7.63
N ALA A 60 -15.63 -5.18 -7.29
CA ALA A 60 -15.62 -6.17 -6.23
C ALA A 60 -15.90 -5.50 -4.88
N ASP A 61 -15.05 -4.55 -4.48
CA ASP A 61 -15.25 -3.72 -3.30
C ASP A 61 -15.33 -2.23 -3.63
N PRO A 62 -16.12 -1.44 -2.88
CA PRO A 62 -16.23 0.00 -3.10
C PRO A 62 -14.92 0.75 -2.84
N VAL A 63 -14.02 0.19 -2.02
CA VAL A 63 -12.71 0.73 -1.66
C VAL A 63 -11.74 -0.43 -1.40
N VAL A 64 -10.44 -0.20 -1.61
CA VAL A 64 -9.40 -1.19 -1.29
C VAL A 64 -9.28 -1.42 0.23
N SER A 65 -9.47 -0.38 1.04
CA SER A 65 -9.39 -0.49 2.50
C SER A 65 -10.51 0.28 3.19
N PRO A 66 -11.44 -0.41 3.89
CA PRO A 66 -12.51 0.26 4.62
C PRO A 66 -12.07 0.84 5.98
N ALA A 67 -10.95 0.39 6.54
CA ALA A 67 -10.30 1.02 7.70
C ALA A 67 -8.83 0.61 7.80
N TYR A 68 -8.04 1.52 8.35
CA TYR A 68 -6.62 1.38 8.55
C TYR A 68 -6.16 2.29 9.70
N THR A 69 -4.98 2.03 10.26
CA THR A 69 -4.35 2.88 11.28
C THR A 69 -3.64 4.07 10.65
N ASP A 70 -3.54 5.18 11.38
CA ASP A 70 -3.08 6.48 10.88
C ASP A 70 -1.68 6.48 10.23
N GLY A 71 -0.80 5.53 10.57
CA GLY A 71 0.51 5.41 9.94
C GLY A 71 0.47 4.96 8.47
N LEU A 72 -0.70 4.56 7.96
CA LEU A 72 -0.95 4.22 6.56
C LEU A 72 -1.60 5.37 5.77
N GLU A 73 -1.81 6.52 6.40
CA GLU A 73 -2.27 7.74 5.74
C GLU A 73 -1.17 8.29 4.81
N GLY A 74 -1.56 8.75 3.61
CA GLY A 74 -0.65 9.40 2.67
C GLY A 74 -0.27 8.56 1.46
N GLN A 75 0.87 8.91 0.85
CA GLN A 75 1.35 8.37 -0.42
C GLN A 75 2.86 8.12 -0.33
N PRO A 76 3.42 7.19 -1.12
CA PRO A 76 4.86 7.01 -1.19
C PRO A 76 5.54 8.31 -1.62
N ASN A 77 6.54 8.75 -0.85
CA ASN A 77 7.39 9.88 -1.20
C ASN A 77 8.75 9.37 -1.70
N GLU A 78 8.79 8.86 -2.93
CA GLU A 78 9.99 8.25 -3.53
C GLU A 78 10.59 9.12 -4.64
N LEU A 79 11.92 9.13 -4.73
CA LEU A 79 12.64 9.75 -5.83
C LEU A 79 12.75 8.76 -6.99
N LYS A 80 12.65 9.26 -8.23
CA LYS A 80 12.91 8.44 -9.41
C LYS A 80 14.40 8.13 -9.54
N LEU A 81 14.83 7.00 -8.97
CA LEU A 81 16.23 6.57 -8.99
C LEU A 81 16.82 6.54 -10.41
N LYS A 82 16.05 6.04 -11.38
CA LYS A 82 16.48 6.02 -12.78
C LYS A 82 16.61 7.42 -13.37
N TYR A 83 15.72 8.35 -13.04
CA TYR A 83 15.83 9.73 -13.51
C TYR A 83 17.10 10.39 -12.96
N LEU A 84 17.37 10.23 -11.66
CA LEU A 84 18.58 10.74 -11.02
C LEU A 84 19.84 10.12 -11.63
N ALA A 85 19.84 8.81 -11.87
CA ALA A 85 20.97 8.12 -12.50
C ALA A 85 21.21 8.60 -13.94
N ASP A 86 20.15 8.75 -14.73
CA ASP A 86 20.26 9.08 -16.16
C ASP A 86 20.46 10.59 -16.42
N ASN A 87 20.14 11.48 -15.46
CA ASN A 87 20.23 12.94 -15.64
C ASN A 87 21.26 13.59 -14.71
N ASP A 88 21.07 13.45 -13.39
CA ASP A 88 21.87 14.17 -12.39
C ASP A 88 23.25 13.51 -12.17
N PHE A 89 23.34 12.21 -12.43
CA PHE A 89 24.52 11.38 -12.17
C PHE A 89 24.95 10.54 -13.38
N ALA A 90 24.63 11.00 -14.59
CA ALA A 90 24.89 10.25 -15.84
C ALA A 90 26.37 9.86 -16.03
N ASP A 91 27.28 10.68 -15.49
CA ASP A 91 28.73 10.46 -15.54
C ASP A 91 29.25 9.51 -14.44
N LEU A 92 28.41 9.15 -13.46
CA LEU A 92 28.80 8.28 -12.35
C LEU A 92 28.40 6.83 -12.63
N SER A 93 29.20 5.88 -12.13
CA SER A 93 28.88 4.46 -12.20
C SER A 93 29.35 3.70 -10.96
N GLY A 94 28.85 2.47 -10.79
CA GLY A 94 29.25 1.60 -9.68
C GLY A 94 29.00 2.21 -8.30
N GLU A 95 30.02 2.16 -7.44
CA GLU A 95 29.94 2.65 -6.06
C GLU A 95 29.76 4.17 -5.94
N GLU A 96 30.28 4.94 -6.90
CA GLU A 96 30.15 6.42 -6.89
C GLU A 96 28.69 6.84 -7.15
N LEU A 97 28.05 6.20 -8.14
CA LEU A 97 26.63 6.39 -8.41
C LEU A 97 25.76 6.00 -7.22
N LYS A 98 26.07 4.85 -6.59
CA LYS A 98 25.33 4.36 -5.42
C LYS A 98 25.43 5.34 -4.24
N LYS A 99 26.61 5.90 -3.98
CA LYS A 99 26.81 6.93 -2.94
C LYS A 99 26.04 8.21 -3.26
N ALA A 100 26.13 8.72 -4.49
CA ALA A 100 25.45 9.94 -4.90
C ALA A 100 23.92 9.83 -4.77
N ILE A 101 23.36 8.69 -5.24
CA ILE A 101 21.93 8.38 -5.08
C ILE A 101 21.55 8.29 -3.60
N SER A 102 22.33 7.59 -2.78
CA SER A 102 22.05 7.44 -1.35
C SER A 102 22.05 8.78 -0.62
N GLU A 103 22.98 9.67 -0.95
CA GLU A 103 23.03 11.01 -0.36
C GLU A 103 21.84 11.86 -0.78
N ARG A 104 21.44 11.78 -2.06
CA ARG A 104 20.26 12.50 -2.58
C ARG A 104 18.95 12.03 -1.94
N ILE A 105 18.85 10.73 -1.62
CA ILE A 105 17.71 10.16 -0.90
C ILE A 105 17.67 10.62 0.56
N ARG A 106 18.83 10.79 1.22
CA ARG A 106 18.93 11.28 2.60
C ARG A 106 18.61 12.77 2.73
N THR A 107 18.94 13.55 1.71
CA THR A 107 18.78 15.01 1.69
C THR A 107 17.48 15.48 1.04
N LYS A 108 16.58 14.56 0.64
CA LYS A 108 15.32 14.91 -0.01
C LYS A 108 14.35 15.58 0.96
N ASP A 109 13.54 16.51 0.45
CA ASP A 109 12.47 17.15 1.21
C ASP A 109 11.31 16.18 1.51
N ASP A 110 10.65 16.42 2.64
CA ASP A 110 9.47 15.67 3.09
C ASP A 110 8.25 15.82 2.16
N ASN A 111 8.27 16.84 1.29
CA ASN A 111 7.24 17.06 0.28
C ASN A 111 7.87 17.36 -1.09
N LEU A 112 7.87 16.37 -1.98
CA LEU A 112 8.44 16.49 -3.33
C LEU A 112 7.43 17.01 -4.37
N VAL A 113 6.25 17.49 -3.97
CA VAL A 113 5.24 17.99 -4.92
C VAL A 113 5.81 19.15 -5.74
N GLY A 114 6.03 18.92 -7.03
CA GLY A 114 6.57 19.92 -7.97
C GLY A 114 8.02 19.70 -8.40
N ASP A 115 8.77 18.80 -7.76
CA ASP A 115 10.13 18.44 -8.19
C ASP A 115 10.08 17.59 -9.48
N MET A 116 10.85 17.94 -10.52
CA MET A 116 10.92 17.13 -11.75
C MET A 116 11.37 15.68 -11.46
N ALA A 117 12.14 15.46 -10.39
CA ALA A 117 12.54 14.13 -9.95
C ALA A 117 11.39 13.30 -9.34
N SER A 118 10.25 13.92 -9.00
CA SER A 118 9.01 13.27 -8.54
C SER A 118 7.88 13.29 -9.58
N GLN A 119 7.95 14.20 -10.57
CA GLN A 119 6.96 14.34 -11.65
C GLN A 119 6.74 13.02 -12.42
N GLY A 120 5.54 12.45 -12.33
CA GLY A 120 5.14 11.21 -13.01
C GLY A 120 5.10 9.96 -12.12
N THR A 121 5.20 10.10 -10.80
CA THR A 121 4.64 9.09 -9.89
C THR A 121 3.12 9.28 -9.87
N THR A 122 2.34 8.26 -10.27
CA THR A 122 0.89 8.31 -10.03
C THR A 122 0.69 8.39 -8.51
N PRO A 123 0.00 9.41 -7.98
CA PRO A 123 -0.25 9.55 -6.56
C PRO A 123 -1.14 8.38 -6.12
N ARG A 124 -0.53 7.32 -5.59
CA ARG A 124 -1.22 6.13 -5.09
C ARG A 124 -1.19 6.17 -3.57
N ARG A 125 -2.34 5.95 -2.94
CA ARG A 125 -2.40 5.87 -1.47
C ARG A 125 -1.63 4.63 -1.01
N LEU A 126 -0.98 4.73 0.14
CA LEU A 126 -0.27 3.57 0.72
C LEU A 126 -1.20 2.36 0.89
N THR A 127 -2.44 2.62 1.32
CA THR A 127 -3.49 1.60 1.49
C THR A 127 -3.85 0.89 0.18
N ASP A 128 -3.82 1.59 -0.96
CA ASP A 128 -4.16 0.99 -2.25
C ASP A 128 -3.04 0.05 -2.70
N LEU A 129 -1.78 0.48 -2.53
CA LEU A 129 -0.59 -0.33 -2.86
C LEU A 129 -0.47 -1.57 -1.98
N ILE A 130 -0.57 -1.38 -0.66
CA ILE A 130 -0.49 -2.47 0.31
C ILE A 130 -1.68 -3.41 0.13
N GLY A 131 -2.90 -2.87 -0.02
CA GLY A 131 -4.10 -3.68 -0.20
C GLY A 131 -4.05 -4.56 -1.44
N SER A 132 -3.60 -4.03 -2.59
CA SER A 132 -3.39 -4.84 -3.79
C SER A 132 -2.33 -5.92 -3.61
N LEU A 133 -1.25 -5.64 -2.86
CA LEU A 133 -0.25 -6.66 -2.54
C LEU A 133 -0.83 -7.76 -1.65
N CYS A 134 -1.61 -7.38 -0.63
CA CYS A 134 -2.29 -8.31 0.25
C CYS A 134 -3.25 -9.20 -0.53
N ASP A 135 -4.10 -8.62 -1.39
CA ASP A 135 -5.05 -9.35 -2.24
C ASP A 135 -4.35 -10.36 -3.14
N LEU A 136 -3.30 -9.93 -3.86
CA LEU A 136 -2.47 -10.83 -4.69
C LEU A 136 -1.88 -11.98 -3.87
N THR A 137 -1.48 -11.72 -2.62
CA THR A 137 -0.84 -12.71 -1.75
C THR A 137 -1.84 -13.69 -1.16
N SER A 138 -2.99 -13.23 -0.66
CA SER A 138 -4.03 -14.10 -0.14
C SER A 138 -4.73 -14.90 -1.24
N GLY A 139 -4.80 -14.35 -2.46
CA GLY A 139 -5.66 -14.84 -3.53
C GLY A 139 -7.13 -14.77 -3.13
N SER A 140 -7.99 -15.51 -3.84
CA SER A 140 -9.42 -15.55 -3.51
C SER A 140 -9.65 -16.03 -2.08
N GLY A 141 -10.54 -15.34 -1.35
CA GLY A 141 -10.77 -15.49 0.10
C GLY A 141 -11.08 -16.91 0.61
N ASP A 142 -11.32 -17.87 -0.28
CA ASP A 142 -11.57 -19.28 0.03
C ASP A 142 -10.30 -20.09 0.38
N LYS A 143 -9.10 -19.52 0.19
CA LYS A 143 -7.84 -20.23 0.49
C LYS A 143 -7.47 -20.27 1.97
N GLY A 144 -8.26 -19.67 2.86
CA GLY A 144 -8.04 -19.74 4.31
C GLY A 144 -6.83 -18.97 4.83
N THR A 145 -6.33 -17.97 4.07
CA THR A 145 -5.20 -17.10 4.48
C THR A 145 -5.70 -15.65 4.68
N PRO A 146 -6.40 -15.35 5.79
CA PRO A 146 -7.09 -14.07 5.97
C PRO A 146 -6.17 -12.93 6.45
N ILE A 147 -4.89 -13.20 6.74
CA ILE A 147 -3.97 -12.26 7.36
C ILE A 147 -2.64 -12.32 6.62
N ILE A 148 -2.18 -11.15 6.15
CA ILE A 148 -0.88 -10.95 5.52
C ILE A 148 -0.05 -10.04 6.42
N PHE A 149 1.19 -10.44 6.71
CA PHE A 149 2.16 -9.61 7.41
C PHE A 149 3.18 -9.09 6.40
N ILE A 150 3.30 -7.78 6.29
CA ILE A 150 4.21 -7.10 5.38
C ILE A 150 5.29 -6.39 6.21
N GLN A 151 6.55 -6.58 5.83
CA GLN A 151 7.68 -5.89 6.42
C GLN A 151 8.61 -5.37 5.33
N GLY A 152 9.18 -4.19 5.55
CA GLY A 152 10.20 -3.59 4.69
C GLY A 152 9.71 -3.03 3.36
N TYR A 153 8.40 -2.97 3.13
CA TYR A 153 7.84 -2.53 1.86
C TYR A 153 8.13 -1.06 1.53
N PHE A 154 8.20 -0.20 2.56
CA PHE A 154 8.59 1.20 2.44
C PHE A 154 9.90 1.51 3.19
N ASP A 155 10.74 0.50 3.41
CA ASP A 155 12.06 0.74 3.98
C ASP A 155 12.86 1.61 3.00
N ASN A 156 13.34 2.74 3.50
CA ASN A 156 14.15 3.64 2.70
C ASN A 156 15.51 2.96 2.41
N TYR A 157 15.91 2.91 1.15
CA TYR A 157 17.14 2.28 0.63
C TYR A 157 18.44 2.75 1.32
N THR A 158 18.37 3.84 2.08
CA THR A 158 19.51 4.48 2.76
C THR A 158 19.61 4.20 4.26
N LYS A 159 18.69 3.42 4.83
CA LYS A 159 18.74 2.97 6.23
C LYS A 159 19.59 1.70 6.39
#